data_AF-A0A6P8IFQ9-F1
#
_entry.id   AF-A0A6P8IFQ9-F1
#
_cell.length_a   1.000
_cell.length_b   1.000
_cell.length_c   1.000
_cell.angle_alpha   90.00
_cell.angle_beta   90.00
_cell.angle_gamma   90.00
#
_symmetry.space_group_name_H-M   'P 1'
#
loop_
_entity.id
_entity.type
_entity.pdbx_description
1 polymer ?
#
loop_
_entity_poly.entity_id
_entity_poly.type
_entity_poly.pdbx_seq_one_letter_code
_entity_poly.pdbx_strand_id
1 'polypeptide(L)'
;MKNLQNILAFLGVFIVFCSWISFSQALQNFVPVGCFKDKLQDRALPDLIINHRISDPVIDWSNLSITVQSCAKAAQDKGYVYFALQFWGECWAGHSGHLTYDKHGPSTHCERGVGKGYTNFVYRNTGVDNECEAPRVLDSEDRAMTYSKKLAPFLCDEHMVPGWYRFKGKAGNAIANTCPAKWSCGTHMAGWMKGSHPQPSQGITDAKVCIHYPEQNNCCVGEEPIKVRNCGRFYVYKLKPAEIGCFSRYCGNGR
;
A
#
# COMPACT_ATOMS: atom_id res chain seq x y z
N MET A 1 -69.52 51.27 -14.18
CA MET A 1 -69.72 51.05 -12.74
C MET A 1 -68.35 51.03 -12.07
N LYS A 2 -68.19 51.91 -11.06
CA LYS A 2 -67.14 52.04 -10.01
C LYS A 2 -66.40 50.72 -9.69
N ASN A 3 -65.18 50.61 -9.17
CA ASN A 3 -64.13 51.47 -8.58
C ASN A 3 -62.90 50.52 -8.41
N LEU A 4 -61.67 50.96 -8.70
CA LEU A 4 -60.60 51.36 -7.74
C LEU A 4 -59.83 50.25 -7.01
N GLN A 5 -58.50 50.45 -7.02
CA GLN A 5 -57.32 49.78 -6.46
C GLN A 5 -57.38 49.32 -4.98
N ASN A 6 -56.57 48.29 -4.64
CA ASN A 6 -55.64 48.17 -3.49
C ASN A 6 -55.04 46.75 -3.45
N ILE A 7 -53.78 46.53 -3.84
CA ILE A 7 -52.58 46.45 -2.96
C ILE A 7 -52.84 45.72 -1.63
N LEU A 8 -52.35 44.48 -1.52
CA LEU A 8 -51.79 43.92 -0.29
C LEU A 8 -50.73 42.87 -0.67
N ALA A 9 -49.47 43.25 -0.50
CA ALA A 9 -48.33 42.36 -0.60
C ALA A 9 -48.30 41.40 0.59
N PHE A 10 -48.35 40.10 0.34
CA PHE A 10 -47.95 39.09 1.31
C PHE A 10 -46.57 38.56 0.93
N LEU A 11 -45.56 39.02 1.68
CA LEU A 11 -44.23 38.43 1.77
C LEU A 11 -44.36 37.03 2.36
N GLY A 12 -44.47 36.02 1.49
CA GLY A 12 -44.41 34.61 1.84
C GLY A 12 -43.10 34.01 1.37
N VAL A 13 -42.13 33.96 2.28
CA VAL A 13 -40.80 33.38 2.12
C VAL A 13 -40.91 31.90 1.72
N PHE A 14 -40.67 31.58 0.44
CA PHE A 14 -40.28 30.23 0.02
C PHE A 14 -38.79 30.24 -0.30
N ILE A 15 -37.97 30.23 0.76
CA ILE A 15 -36.58 29.80 0.64
C ILE A 15 -36.65 28.30 0.39
N VAL A 16 -36.58 27.91 -0.87
CA VAL A 16 -36.18 26.55 -1.24
C VAL A 16 -34.72 26.45 -0.81
N PHE A 17 -34.50 25.93 0.39
CA PHE A 17 -33.20 25.43 0.83
C PHE A 17 -32.83 24.24 -0.05
N CYS A 18 -32.28 24.56 -1.22
CA CYS A 18 -31.57 23.61 -2.06
C CYS A 18 -30.15 23.45 -1.51
N SER A 19 -30.02 23.18 -0.21
CA SER A 19 -28.80 22.61 0.34
C SER A 19 -28.81 21.14 -0.04
N TRP A 20 -28.37 20.85 -1.27
CA TRP A 20 -27.81 19.54 -1.56
C TRP A 20 -26.53 19.46 -0.74
N ILE A 21 -26.68 19.09 0.53
CA ILE A 21 -25.58 18.48 1.27
C ILE A 21 -25.35 17.19 0.51
N SER A 22 -24.43 17.25 -0.45
CA SER A 22 -23.75 16.07 -0.95
C SER A 22 -23.15 15.41 0.30
N PHE A 23 -23.83 14.39 0.81
CA PHE A 23 -23.23 13.46 1.75
C PHE A 23 -22.09 12.80 0.96
N SER A 24 -20.92 13.42 1.00
CA SER A 24 -19.68 12.71 0.76
C SER A 24 -19.60 11.69 1.87
N GLN A 25 -20.20 10.52 1.66
CA GLN A 25 -19.78 9.34 2.37
C GLN A 25 -18.32 9.19 1.97
N ALA A 26 -17.40 9.66 2.83
CA ALA A 26 -16.01 9.33 2.72
C ALA A 26 -15.96 7.83 2.47
N LEU A 27 -15.42 7.44 1.32
CA LEU A 27 -15.39 6.05 0.87
C LEU A 27 -14.83 5.24 2.05
N GLN A 28 -15.60 4.29 2.60
CA GLN A 28 -15.04 3.42 3.63
C GLN A 28 -13.89 2.65 2.98
N ASN A 29 -12.66 2.98 3.38
CA ASN A 29 -11.44 2.42 2.82
C ASN A 29 -11.16 1.01 3.38
N PHE A 30 -12.20 0.19 3.52
CA PHE A 30 -12.10 -1.21 3.92
C PHE A 30 -13.35 -1.98 3.52
N VAL A 31 -13.19 -3.30 3.39
CA VAL A 31 -14.26 -4.25 3.08
C VAL A 31 -14.26 -5.41 4.08
N PRO A 32 -15.44 -5.96 4.44
CA PRO A 32 -15.52 -7.14 5.29
C PRO A 32 -14.98 -8.38 4.55
N VAL A 33 -14.22 -9.23 5.26
CA VAL A 33 -13.69 -10.49 4.73
C VAL A 33 -14.46 -11.68 5.29
N GLY A 34 -14.65 -11.74 6.61
CA GLY A 34 -15.40 -12.84 7.23
C GLY A 34 -15.08 -13.10 8.69
N CYS A 35 -15.65 -14.18 9.23
CA CYS A 35 -15.51 -14.58 10.62
C CYS A 35 -14.63 -15.84 10.77
N PHE A 36 -13.56 -15.74 11.56
CA PHE A 36 -12.54 -16.78 11.67
C PHE A 36 -12.15 -17.05 13.12
N LYS A 37 -11.76 -18.29 13.42
CA LYS A 37 -11.27 -18.68 14.74
C LYS A 37 -9.90 -18.04 15.00
N ASP A 38 -9.57 -17.86 16.27
CA ASP A 38 -8.25 -17.43 16.70
C ASP A 38 -7.73 -18.31 17.86
N LYS A 39 -6.41 -18.30 18.08
CA LYS A 39 -5.77 -19.05 19.17
C LYS A 39 -4.74 -18.18 19.87
N LEU A 40 -4.84 -18.07 21.19
CA LEU A 40 -3.98 -17.19 22.00
C LEU A 40 -2.48 -17.43 21.78
N GLN A 41 -2.08 -18.69 21.70
CA GLN A 41 -0.67 -19.11 21.57
C GLN A 41 -0.19 -19.11 20.11
N ASP A 42 -1.10 -18.91 19.15
CA ASP A 42 -0.81 -18.96 17.71
C ASP A 42 -1.75 -17.99 16.96
N ARG A 43 -1.65 -16.70 17.26
CA ARG A 43 -2.59 -15.68 16.76
C ARG A 43 -2.60 -15.62 15.23
N ALA A 44 -3.79 -15.55 14.62
CA ALA A 44 -3.95 -15.32 13.18
C ALA A 44 -3.46 -13.92 12.78
N LEU A 45 -3.77 -12.93 13.62
CA LEU A 45 -3.28 -11.55 13.54
C LEU A 45 -2.60 -11.23 14.89
N PRO A 46 -1.25 -11.10 14.93
CA PRO A 46 -0.50 -11.08 16.18
C PRO A 46 -0.45 -9.71 16.88
N ASP A 47 -0.74 -8.62 16.18
CA ASP A 47 -0.50 -7.27 16.67
C ASP A 47 -1.79 -6.67 17.24
N LEU A 48 -1.90 -6.55 18.57
CA LEU A 48 -2.98 -5.77 19.20
C LEU A 48 -2.68 -4.28 19.06
N ILE A 49 -3.36 -3.61 18.13
CA ILE A 49 -3.03 -2.22 17.78
C ILE A 49 -3.83 -1.19 18.59
N ILE A 50 -5.07 -1.50 18.98
CA ILE A 50 -5.93 -0.70 19.87
C ILE A 50 -6.85 -1.63 20.67
N ASN A 51 -7.25 -1.25 21.89
CA ASN A 51 -8.23 -1.99 22.69
C ASN A 51 -9.35 -1.08 23.23
N HIS A 52 -10.42 -0.90 22.43
CA HIS A 52 -11.59 -0.08 22.77
C HIS A 52 -12.42 -0.61 23.95
N ARG A 53 -12.08 -1.78 24.51
CA ARG A 53 -12.71 -2.27 25.75
C ARG A 53 -12.23 -1.50 26.98
N ILE A 54 -11.05 -0.88 26.89
CA ILE A 54 -10.38 -0.21 28.00
C ILE A 54 -9.84 1.19 27.64
N SER A 55 -9.75 1.54 26.36
CA SER A 55 -9.27 2.85 25.88
C SER A 55 -10.37 3.70 25.28
N ASP A 56 -10.27 5.02 25.44
CA ASP A 56 -11.13 6.02 24.79
C ASP A 56 -10.86 6.11 23.26
N PRO A 57 -11.90 6.18 22.40
CA PRO A 57 -13.31 5.97 22.72
C PRO A 57 -13.58 4.51 23.09
N VAL A 58 -14.31 4.32 24.19
CA VAL A 58 -14.81 3.00 24.60
C VAL A 58 -15.88 2.52 23.61
N ILE A 59 -16.15 1.21 23.56
CA ILE A 59 -17.16 0.62 22.65
C ILE A 59 -18.51 1.33 22.76
N ASP A 60 -19.01 1.83 21.61
CA ASP A 60 -20.41 2.21 21.46
C ASP A 60 -21.25 0.99 21.08
N TRP A 61 -21.93 0.41 22.07
CA TRP A 61 -22.77 -0.78 21.90
C TRP A 61 -23.97 -0.55 20.98
N SER A 62 -24.43 0.70 20.86
CA SER A 62 -25.51 1.06 19.94
C SER A 62 -25.01 1.06 18.49
N ASN A 63 -23.74 1.43 18.27
CA ASN A 63 -23.13 1.55 16.95
C ASN A 63 -21.68 1.04 16.87
N LEU A 64 -21.53 -0.27 16.71
CA LEU A 64 -20.22 -0.92 16.56
C LEU A 64 -19.47 -0.50 15.28
N SER A 65 -20.14 0.13 14.31
CA SER A 65 -19.47 0.64 13.11
C SER A 65 -18.40 1.68 13.47
N ILE A 66 -18.57 2.42 14.56
CA ILE A 66 -17.59 3.41 15.03
C ILE A 66 -16.31 2.70 15.48
N THR A 67 -16.44 1.61 16.25
CA THR A 67 -15.31 0.78 16.68
C THR A 67 -14.59 0.15 15.49
N VAL A 68 -15.35 -0.34 14.49
CA VAL A 68 -14.77 -0.90 13.26
C VAL A 68 -14.00 0.18 12.48
N GLN A 69 -14.56 1.37 12.31
CA GLN A 69 -13.91 2.48 11.61
C GLN A 69 -12.64 2.96 12.33
N SER A 70 -12.67 3.04 13.65
CA SER A 70 -11.50 3.41 14.46
C SER A 70 -10.38 2.38 14.31
N CYS A 71 -10.72 1.09 14.37
CA CYS A 71 -9.77 0.01 14.14
C CYS A 71 -9.19 0.02 12.71
N ALA A 72 -10.04 0.24 11.70
CA ALA A 72 -9.62 0.38 10.31
C ALA A 72 -8.60 1.52 10.15
N LYS A 73 -8.90 2.69 10.71
CA LYS A 73 -8.00 3.85 10.67
C LYS A 73 -6.66 3.55 11.37
N ALA A 74 -6.69 2.93 12.54
CA ALA A 74 -5.47 2.55 13.26
C ALA A 74 -4.61 1.56 12.47
N ALA A 75 -5.26 0.61 11.80
CA ALA A 75 -4.59 -0.32 10.90
C ALA A 75 -3.97 0.41 9.71
N GLN A 76 -4.68 1.35 9.09
CA GLN A 76 -4.19 2.19 7.98
C GLN A 76 -2.98 3.04 8.40
N ASP A 77 -3.07 3.73 9.54
CA ASP A 77 -2.01 4.61 10.06
C ASP A 77 -0.72 3.82 10.38
N LYS A 78 -0.84 2.51 10.61
CA LYS A 78 0.27 1.57 10.83
C LYS A 78 0.67 0.74 9.60
N GLY A 79 0.01 0.94 8.45
CA GLY A 79 0.31 0.24 7.20
C GLY A 79 -0.19 -1.21 7.11
N TYR A 80 -1.14 -1.62 7.95
CA TYR A 80 -1.75 -2.94 7.91
C TYR A 80 -2.86 -3.01 6.85
N VAL A 81 -2.78 -4.03 5.98
CA VAL A 81 -3.81 -4.33 4.98
C VAL A 81 -4.96 -5.12 5.59
N TYR A 82 -4.68 -6.02 6.53
CA TYR A 82 -5.70 -6.83 7.20
C TYR A 82 -5.74 -6.47 8.68
N PHE A 83 -6.96 -6.32 9.19
CA PHE A 83 -7.24 -6.10 10.60
C PHE A 83 -8.48 -6.89 11.00
N ALA A 84 -8.70 -7.08 12.29
CA ALA A 84 -9.87 -7.75 12.81
C ALA A 84 -10.29 -7.19 14.16
N LEU A 85 -11.58 -7.31 14.44
CA LEU A 85 -12.13 -7.05 15.75
C LEU A 85 -12.37 -8.39 16.45
N GLN A 86 -11.75 -8.54 17.61
CA GLN A 86 -11.96 -9.64 18.55
C GLN A 86 -12.58 -9.11 19.82
N PHE A 87 -13.35 -9.97 20.49
CA PHE A 87 -13.95 -9.68 21.78
C PHE A 87 -14.61 -8.28 21.85
N TRP A 88 -15.39 -7.97 20.82
CA TRP A 88 -16.14 -6.73 20.59
C TRP A 88 -15.34 -5.44 20.35
N GLY A 89 -14.09 -5.33 20.79
CA GLY A 89 -13.34 -4.07 20.68
C GLY A 89 -11.82 -4.17 20.71
N GLU A 90 -11.26 -5.38 20.72
CA GLU A 90 -9.83 -5.59 20.55
C GLU A 90 -9.51 -5.56 19.06
N CYS A 91 -8.72 -4.57 18.65
CA CYS A 91 -8.31 -4.37 17.28
C CYS A 91 -6.98 -5.08 17.03
N TRP A 92 -7.03 -6.19 16.31
CA TRP A 92 -5.87 -7.02 15.96
C TRP A 92 -5.48 -6.81 14.51
N ALA A 93 -4.19 -6.81 14.19
CA ALA A 93 -3.67 -6.70 12.85
C ALA A 93 -2.41 -7.56 12.68
N GLY A 94 -1.91 -7.61 11.45
CA GLY A 94 -0.71 -8.35 11.13
C GLY A 94 -0.30 -8.09 9.71
N HIS A 95 0.98 -7.86 9.48
CA HIS A 95 1.46 -7.57 8.14
C HIS A 95 1.38 -8.78 7.20
N SER A 96 1.55 -9.98 7.75
CA SER A 96 1.28 -11.25 7.05
C SER A 96 -0.20 -11.62 7.05
N GLY A 97 -1.09 -10.72 7.47
CA GLY A 97 -2.51 -10.99 7.65
C GLY A 97 -3.15 -11.59 6.41
N HIS A 98 -2.75 -11.17 5.21
CA HIS A 98 -3.19 -11.74 3.92
C HIS A 98 -2.94 -13.25 3.74
N LEU A 99 -2.04 -13.84 4.53
CA LEU A 99 -1.72 -15.28 4.53
C LEU A 99 -2.25 -16.00 5.76
N THR A 100 -2.55 -15.28 6.85
CA THR A 100 -2.74 -15.88 8.17
C THR A 100 -4.12 -15.66 8.78
N TYR A 101 -4.94 -14.75 8.22
CA TYR A 101 -6.22 -14.35 8.84
C TYR A 101 -7.20 -15.52 9.05
N ASP A 102 -7.15 -16.53 8.18
CA ASP A 102 -8.06 -17.69 8.14
C ASP A 102 -7.41 -19.01 8.59
N LYS A 103 -6.17 -18.97 9.09
CA LYS A 103 -5.36 -20.19 9.36
C LYS A 103 -5.99 -21.18 10.34
N HIS A 104 -6.94 -20.75 11.17
CA HIS A 104 -7.66 -21.60 12.13
C HIS A 104 -9.06 -22.02 11.67
N GLY A 105 -9.44 -21.66 10.44
CA GLY A 105 -10.72 -21.95 9.85
C GLY A 105 -11.84 -20.99 10.26
N PRO A 106 -13.03 -21.16 9.63
CA PRO A 106 -14.17 -20.27 9.85
C PRO A 106 -14.77 -20.41 11.25
N SER A 107 -15.42 -19.34 11.71
CA SER A 107 -16.19 -19.28 12.95
C SER A 107 -17.58 -18.71 12.69
N THR A 108 -18.54 -19.04 13.55
CA THR A 108 -19.89 -18.45 13.58
C THR A 108 -20.06 -17.48 14.75
N HIS A 109 -19.03 -17.30 15.58
CA HIS A 109 -19.06 -16.46 16.78
C HIS A 109 -18.67 -15.00 16.50
N CYS A 110 -19.15 -14.45 15.39
CA CYS A 110 -19.12 -13.02 15.12
C CYS A 110 -20.52 -12.48 15.06
N GLU A 111 -20.67 -11.22 15.44
CA GLU A 111 -21.96 -10.55 15.52
C GLU A 111 -21.77 -9.09 15.16
N ARG A 112 -22.62 -8.56 14.27
CA ARG A 112 -22.60 -7.13 13.89
C ARG A 112 -21.22 -6.60 13.45
N GLY A 113 -20.42 -7.43 12.77
CA GLY A 113 -19.10 -7.05 12.25
C GLY A 113 -17.95 -7.14 13.26
N VAL A 114 -18.15 -7.74 14.44
CA VAL A 114 -17.08 -7.95 15.42
C VAL A 114 -17.08 -9.40 15.90
N GLY A 115 -15.92 -9.90 16.31
CA GLY A 115 -15.77 -11.23 16.88
C GLY A 115 -16.03 -11.29 18.39
N LYS A 116 -16.43 -12.46 18.91
CA LYS A 116 -16.46 -12.78 20.34
C LYS A 116 -15.06 -13.19 20.82
N GLY A 117 -14.95 -13.84 21.99
CA GLY A 117 -13.66 -14.32 22.49
C GLY A 117 -13.02 -15.34 21.54
N TYR A 118 -11.71 -15.18 21.26
CA TYR A 118 -10.94 -16.04 20.35
C TYR A 118 -11.57 -16.23 18.96
N THR A 119 -12.27 -15.21 18.48
CA THR A 119 -12.85 -15.16 17.14
C THR A 119 -12.62 -13.78 16.57
N ASN A 120 -12.15 -13.72 15.33
CA ASN A 120 -11.83 -12.50 14.60
C ASN A 120 -12.90 -12.26 13.53
N PHE A 121 -13.56 -11.11 13.56
CA PHE A 121 -14.22 -10.61 12.34
C PHE A 121 -13.19 -9.79 11.56
N VAL A 122 -12.77 -10.32 10.42
CA VAL A 122 -11.66 -9.81 9.62
C VAL A 122 -12.18 -8.83 8.56
N TYR A 123 -11.42 -7.76 8.39
CA TYR A 123 -11.59 -6.74 7.35
C TYR A 123 -10.29 -6.60 6.56
N ARG A 124 -10.44 -6.17 5.30
CA ARG A 124 -9.34 -5.75 4.44
C ARG A 124 -9.44 -4.26 4.20
N ASN A 125 -8.42 -3.49 4.59
CA ASN A 125 -8.28 -2.11 4.16
C ASN A 125 -8.09 -2.04 2.64
N THR A 126 -8.87 -1.18 1.98
CA THR A 126 -8.74 -0.88 0.56
C THR A 126 -7.95 0.41 0.39
N GLY A 127 -7.12 0.51 -0.65
CA GLY A 127 -6.34 1.72 -0.90
C GLY A 127 -5.02 1.82 -0.12
N VAL A 128 -4.70 0.84 0.73
CA VAL A 128 -3.45 0.78 1.52
C VAL A 128 -2.33 0.05 0.78
N ASP A 129 -2.64 -0.70 -0.28
CA ASP A 129 -1.72 -1.49 -1.10
C ASP A 129 -1.94 -1.28 -2.60
N ASN A 130 -2.42 -0.11 -3.03
CA ASN A 130 -2.65 0.19 -4.45
C ASN A 130 -1.42 -0.08 -5.33
N GLU A 131 -0.22 0.11 -4.77
CA GLU A 131 1.05 -0.19 -5.43
C GLU A 131 1.26 -1.68 -5.74
N CYS A 132 0.62 -2.57 -4.99
CA CYS A 132 0.70 -4.02 -5.15
C CYS A 132 -0.35 -4.59 -6.10
N GLU A 133 -1.36 -3.80 -6.50
CA GLU A 133 -2.44 -4.24 -7.38
C GLU A 133 -2.08 -4.06 -8.86
N ALA A 134 -1.58 -2.88 -9.23
CA ALA A 134 -1.28 -2.54 -10.62
C ALA A 134 0.07 -1.81 -10.80
N PRO A 135 1.20 -2.37 -10.34
CA PRO A 135 2.52 -1.80 -10.63
C PRO A 135 2.87 -1.95 -12.11
N ARG A 136 3.59 -0.98 -12.66
CA ARG A 136 4.17 -1.08 -14.00
C ARG A 136 5.26 -2.16 -14.01
N VAL A 137 5.37 -2.89 -15.11
CA VAL A 137 6.25 -4.05 -15.21
C VAL A 137 7.55 -3.70 -15.92
N LEU A 138 8.68 -4.14 -15.37
CA LEU A 138 9.99 -4.15 -15.98
C LEU A 138 10.44 -5.60 -16.17
N ASP A 139 10.37 -6.11 -17.40
CA ASP A 139 10.60 -7.53 -17.70
C ASP A 139 11.56 -7.83 -18.85
N SER A 140 12.13 -6.79 -19.47
CA SER A 140 13.09 -6.94 -20.56
C SER A 140 14.35 -7.68 -20.10
N GLU A 141 14.82 -8.62 -20.91
CA GLU A 141 16.05 -9.39 -20.68
C GLU A 141 17.27 -8.50 -20.48
N ASP A 142 17.32 -7.39 -21.22
CA ASP A 142 18.39 -6.41 -21.13
C ASP A 142 18.51 -5.74 -19.75
N ARG A 143 17.53 -5.88 -18.85
CA ARG A 143 17.58 -5.38 -17.46
C ARG A 143 18.15 -6.39 -16.47
N ALA A 144 18.47 -7.61 -16.87
CA ALA A 144 19.08 -8.59 -15.97
C ALA A 144 20.51 -8.17 -15.59
N MET A 145 20.90 -8.36 -14.33
CA MET A 145 22.27 -8.07 -13.88
C MET A 145 23.32 -8.97 -14.56
N THR A 146 22.92 -10.06 -15.20
CA THR A 146 23.78 -10.92 -16.03
C THR A 146 23.85 -10.47 -17.49
N TYR A 147 22.96 -9.59 -17.95
CA TYR A 147 23.00 -9.05 -19.30
C TYR A 147 24.11 -8.01 -19.42
N SER A 148 25.15 -8.31 -20.19
CA SER A 148 26.29 -7.40 -20.42
C SER A 148 26.26 -6.77 -21.81
N LYS A 149 26.45 -5.44 -21.86
CA LYS A 149 26.58 -4.68 -23.11
C LYS A 149 27.72 -3.69 -22.97
N LYS A 150 28.83 -3.91 -23.68
CA LYS A 150 30.06 -3.08 -23.59
C LYS A 150 30.14 -1.95 -24.62
N LEU A 151 29.28 -1.97 -25.63
CA LEU A 151 29.31 -1.03 -26.75
C LEU A 151 27.98 -0.26 -26.84
N ALA A 152 28.09 1.02 -27.19
CA ALA A 152 26.95 1.89 -27.48
C ALA A 152 26.13 1.35 -28.69
N PRO A 153 24.83 1.68 -28.80
CA PRO A 153 24.05 2.59 -27.93
C PRO A 153 23.59 1.91 -26.64
N PHE A 154 23.77 2.54 -25.49
CA PHE A 154 23.21 2.06 -24.22
C PHE A 154 21.71 2.37 -24.13
N LEU A 155 20.99 1.55 -23.38
CA LEU A 155 19.60 1.82 -23.02
C LEU A 155 19.54 2.67 -21.75
N CYS A 156 18.45 3.39 -21.53
CA CYS A 156 18.27 4.25 -20.38
C CYS A 156 16.80 4.35 -19.93
N ASP A 157 16.60 4.90 -18.74
CA ASP A 157 15.30 5.09 -18.10
C ASP A 157 14.84 6.58 -18.12
N GLU A 158 15.37 7.39 -19.04
CA GLU A 158 15.08 8.84 -19.17
C GLU A 158 13.58 9.14 -19.40
N HIS A 159 12.87 8.25 -20.10
CA HIS A 159 11.44 8.41 -20.40
C HIS A 159 10.52 7.63 -19.46
N MET A 160 11.03 7.12 -18.33
CA MET A 160 10.16 6.53 -17.31
C MET A 160 9.26 7.59 -16.69
N VAL A 161 7.99 7.26 -16.48
CA VAL A 161 7.07 8.14 -15.74
C VAL A 161 7.16 7.80 -14.24
N PRO A 162 7.19 8.77 -13.32
CA PRO A 162 7.18 8.48 -11.89
C PRO A 162 6.04 7.53 -11.48
N GLY A 163 6.30 6.56 -10.61
CA GLY A 163 5.28 5.60 -10.19
C GLY A 163 5.82 4.33 -9.55
N TRP A 164 4.92 3.38 -9.27
CA TRP A 164 5.25 2.07 -8.72
C TRP A 164 5.55 1.07 -9.83
N TYR A 165 6.71 0.41 -9.72
CA TYR A 165 7.20 -0.57 -10.68
C TYR A 165 7.54 -1.89 -9.99
N ARG A 166 7.46 -3.00 -10.71
CA ARG A 166 7.96 -4.31 -10.31
C ARG A 166 8.84 -4.93 -11.39
N PHE A 167 9.81 -5.72 -10.96
CA PHE A 167 10.56 -6.60 -11.87
C PHE A 167 9.82 -7.93 -12.06
N LYS A 168 9.86 -8.47 -13.28
CA LYS A 168 9.31 -9.79 -13.63
C LYS A 168 10.15 -10.42 -14.74
N GLY A 169 10.00 -11.73 -14.96
CA GLY A 169 10.52 -12.39 -16.15
C GLY A 169 12.04 -12.44 -16.17
N LYS A 170 12.64 -12.22 -17.34
CA LYS A 170 14.10 -12.31 -17.52
C LYS A 170 14.86 -11.23 -16.76
N ALA A 171 14.24 -10.07 -16.50
CA ALA A 171 14.83 -9.03 -15.66
C ALA A 171 15.00 -9.46 -14.18
N GLY A 172 14.37 -10.56 -13.76
CA GLY A 172 14.34 -11.03 -12.39
C GLY A 172 13.04 -10.67 -11.67
N ASN A 173 13.05 -10.75 -10.34
CA ASN A 173 11.87 -10.48 -9.50
C ASN A 173 12.07 -9.29 -8.53
N ALA A 174 13.23 -8.66 -8.56
CA ALA A 174 13.60 -7.53 -7.72
C ALA A 174 14.66 -6.66 -8.42
N ILE A 175 14.85 -5.42 -7.96
CA ILE A 175 16.09 -4.68 -8.25
C ILE A 175 17.26 -5.46 -7.66
N ALA A 176 18.39 -5.54 -8.37
CA ALA A 176 19.61 -6.16 -7.85
C ALA A 176 20.03 -5.47 -6.55
N ASN A 177 20.27 -6.24 -5.49
CA ASN A 177 20.71 -5.71 -4.19
C ASN A 177 22.19 -5.98 -3.89
N THR A 178 22.92 -6.39 -4.92
CA THR A 178 24.37 -6.55 -4.94
C THR A 178 24.89 -5.79 -6.14
N CYS A 179 26.10 -5.24 -6.03
CA CYS A 179 26.74 -4.50 -7.12
C CYS A 179 26.79 -5.34 -8.41
N PRO A 180 26.10 -4.92 -9.49
CA PRO A 180 26.20 -5.57 -10.79
C PRO A 180 27.61 -5.40 -11.36
N ALA A 181 28.04 -6.29 -12.24
CA ALA A 181 29.29 -6.11 -12.96
C ALA A 181 29.25 -4.83 -13.81
N LYS A 182 30.42 -4.29 -14.17
CA LYS A 182 30.51 -3.14 -15.09
C LYS A 182 29.81 -3.50 -16.41
N TRP A 183 29.12 -2.53 -17.02
CA TRP A 183 28.41 -2.70 -18.30
C TRP A 183 27.26 -3.71 -18.26
N SER A 184 26.59 -3.86 -17.11
CA SER A 184 25.43 -4.75 -16.96
C SER A 184 24.11 -4.01 -17.19
N CYS A 185 23.00 -4.75 -17.28
CA CYS A 185 21.65 -4.20 -17.37
C CYS A 185 21.41 -3.31 -18.61
N GLY A 186 22.19 -3.56 -19.67
CA GLY A 186 22.03 -2.94 -20.98
C GLY A 186 22.29 -1.43 -20.98
N THR A 187 22.87 -0.90 -19.92
CA THR A 187 23.05 0.53 -19.64
C THR A 187 24.52 0.85 -19.42
N HIS A 188 24.89 2.13 -19.55
CA HIS A 188 26.22 2.60 -19.16
C HIS A 188 26.36 2.58 -17.64
N MET A 189 25.37 3.13 -16.94
CA MET A 189 25.32 3.23 -15.48
C MET A 189 24.20 2.37 -14.89
N ALA A 190 24.57 1.33 -14.15
CA ALA A 190 23.60 0.41 -13.56
C ALA A 190 23.16 0.89 -12.16
N GLY A 191 21.86 1.14 -11.99
CA GLY A 191 21.25 1.45 -10.71
C GLY A 191 20.86 0.18 -9.95
N TRP A 192 21.46 -0.06 -8.78
CA TRP A 192 21.19 -1.22 -7.92
C TRP A 192 20.83 -0.78 -6.50
N MET A 193 20.02 -1.54 -5.78
CA MET A 193 19.52 -1.15 -4.46
C MET A 193 20.54 -1.47 -3.37
N LYS A 194 20.83 -0.53 -2.47
CA LYS A 194 21.72 -0.75 -1.33
C LYS A 194 20.96 -1.42 -0.18
N GLY A 195 21.57 -2.45 0.43
CA GLY A 195 20.99 -3.16 1.57
C GLY A 195 20.02 -4.28 1.17
N SER A 196 19.33 -4.84 2.17
CA SER A 196 18.35 -5.92 1.96
C SER A 196 16.98 -5.37 1.56
N HIS A 197 16.24 -6.15 0.78
CA HIS A 197 14.81 -5.90 0.56
C HIS A 197 14.00 -6.07 1.85
N PRO A 198 12.91 -5.31 2.04
CA PRO A 198 12.11 -5.39 3.25
C PRO A 198 11.37 -6.72 3.38
N GLN A 199 11.04 -7.08 4.61
CA GLN A 199 10.05 -8.12 4.89
C GLN A 199 8.63 -7.60 4.58
N PRO A 200 7.65 -8.49 4.32
CA PRO A 200 6.26 -8.09 4.20
C PRO A 200 5.78 -7.26 5.41
N SER A 201 6.38 -7.50 6.57
CA SER A 201 6.08 -6.82 7.82
C SER A 201 6.64 -5.43 8.05
N GLN A 202 7.31 -4.87 7.06
CA GLN A 202 7.87 -3.53 7.19
C GLN A 202 7.06 -2.49 6.39
N GLY A 203 6.03 -2.92 5.65
CA GLY A 203 5.23 -2.02 4.82
C GLY A 203 6.08 -1.33 3.74
N ILE A 204 5.83 -0.03 3.54
CA ILE A 204 6.66 0.82 2.67
C ILE A 204 7.87 1.30 3.47
N THR A 205 9.06 1.01 2.96
CA THR A 205 10.33 1.40 3.58
C THR A 205 11.12 2.36 2.68
N ASP A 206 11.94 3.20 3.30
CA ASP A 206 12.96 3.99 2.61
C ASP A 206 14.11 3.10 2.15
N ALA A 207 14.53 3.26 0.90
CA ALA A 207 15.68 2.59 0.34
C ALA A 207 16.45 3.54 -0.58
N LYS A 208 17.63 3.11 -1.02
CA LYS A 208 18.48 3.89 -1.91
C LYS A 208 18.96 3.04 -3.08
N VAL A 209 18.99 3.64 -4.26
CA VAL A 209 19.62 3.07 -5.44
C VAL A 209 21.01 3.68 -5.59
N CYS A 210 22.03 2.84 -5.54
CA CYS A 210 23.40 3.18 -5.88
C CYS A 210 23.60 3.12 -7.40
N ILE A 211 24.28 4.12 -7.95
CA ILE A 211 24.67 4.16 -9.36
C ILE A 211 26.09 3.58 -9.51
N HIS A 212 26.22 2.52 -10.31
CA HIS A 212 27.52 1.94 -10.67
C HIS A 212 27.97 2.49 -12.02
N TYR A 213 29.05 3.28 -12.01
CA TYR A 213 29.66 3.88 -13.20
C TYR A 213 30.94 3.12 -13.59
N PRO A 214 31.00 2.46 -14.76
CA PRO A 214 32.09 1.55 -15.13
C PRO A 214 33.51 2.12 -15.08
N GLU A 215 33.65 3.41 -15.31
CA GLU A 215 34.93 4.14 -15.35
C GLU A 215 35.51 4.35 -13.95
N GLN A 216 34.70 4.21 -12.90
CA GLN A 216 35.16 4.27 -11.52
C GLN A 216 35.34 2.87 -10.94
N ASN A 217 36.26 2.73 -9.96
CA ASN A 217 36.43 1.50 -9.19
C ASN A 217 35.47 1.39 -8.01
N ASN A 218 34.56 2.36 -7.85
CA ASN A 218 33.56 2.37 -6.80
C ASN A 218 32.20 1.89 -7.36
N CYS A 219 31.60 0.89 -6.69
CA CYS A 219 30.28 0.35 -7.02
C CYS A 219 29.11 1.32 -6.76
N CYS A 220 29.34 2.43 -6.05
CA CYS A 220 28.32 3.41 -5.74
C CYS A 220 28.91 4.82 -5.82
N VAL A 221 28.73 5.48 -6.97
CA VAL A 221 29.23 6.84 -7.21
C VAL A 221 28.20 7.92 -6.87
N GLY A 222 26.93 7.51 -6.69
CA GLY A 222 25.82 8.36 -6.29
C GLY A 222 24.68 7.51 -5.73
N GLU A 223 23.85 8.11 -4.89
CA GLU A 223 22.70 7.46 -4.26
C GLU A 223 21.41 8.24 -4.56
N GLU A 224 20.39 7.53 -5.05
CA GLU A 224 19.06 8.08 -5.30
C GLU A 224 18.05 7.50 -4.30
N PRO A 225 17.26 8.31 -3.57
CA PRO A 225 16.26 7.81 -2.65
C PRO A 225 15.07 7.21 -3.41
N ILE A 226 14.59 6.06 -2.93
CA ILE A 226 13.39 5.38 -3.42
C ILE A 226 12.55 4.89 -2.24
N LYS A 227 11.29 4.52 -2.53
CA LYS A 227 10.47 3.73 -1.60
C LYS A 227 10.35 2.30 -2.12
N VAL A 228 10.35 1.33 -1.22
CA VAL A 228 10.18 -0.10 -1.56
C VAL A 228 9.20 -0.77 -0.61
N ARG A 229 8.34 -1.63 -1.16
CA ARG A 229 7.43 -2.49 -0.41
C ARG A 229 7.57 -3.93 -0.85
N ASN A 230 7.49 -4.84 0.10
CA ASN A 230 7.30 -6.26 -0.14
C ASN A 230 5.79 -6.58 -0.14
N CYS A 231 5.24 -6.93 -1.29
CA CYS A 231 3.83 -7.31 -1.46
C CYS A 231 3.58 -8.80 -1.13
N GLY A 232 4.49 -9.46 -0.40
CA GLY A 232 4.48 -10.90 -0.10
C GLY A 232 5.00 -11.76 -1.25
N ARG A 233 4.47 -11.55 -2.46
CA ARG A 233 4.80 -12.34 -3.67
C ARG A 233 5.81 -11.67 -4.62
N PHE A 234 6.00 -10.36 -4.49
CA PHE A 234 6.96 -9.58 -5.26
C PHE A 234 7.25 -8.26 -4.57
N TYR A 235 8.30 -7.58 -5.02
CA TYR A 235 8.63 -6.23 -4.58
C TYR A 235 8.10 -5.19 -5.55
N VAL A 236 7.69 -4.05 -4.99
CA VAL A 236 7.37 -2.84 -5.76
C VAL A 236 8.23 -1.69 -5.29
N TYR A 237 8.63 -0.86 -6.24
CA TYR A 237 9.55 0.26 -6.03
C TYR A 237 8.92 1.52 -6.59
N LYS A 238 8.95 2.61 -5.82
CA LYS A 238 8.53 3.92 -6.30
C LYS A 238 9.72 4.57 -7.00
N LEU A 239 9.70 4.56 -8.33
CA LEU A 239 10.81 4.96 -9.20
C LEU A 239 10.46 6.25 -9.97
N LYS A 240 11.50 6.93 -10.45
CA LYS A 240 11.44 8.16 -11.24
C LYS A 240 12.37 8.02 -12.46
N PRO A 241 12.22 8.84 -13.52
CA PRO A 241 13.16 8.83 -14.64
C PRO A 241 14.60 9.12 -14.21
N ALA A 242 15.54 8.66 -15.03
CA ALA A 242 16.96 8.94 -14.86
C ALA A 242 17.21 10.46 -14.92
N GLU A 243 17.79 11.04 -13.86
CA GLU A 243 18.02 12.49 -13.78
C GLU A 243 19.26 12.96 -14.56
N ILE A 244 20.18 12.04 -14.89
CA ILE A 244 21.46 12.34 -15.55
C ILE A 244 21.45 11.77 -16.97
N GLY A 245 20.57 12.31 -17.83
CA GLY A 245 20.44 11.94 -19.25
C GLY A 245 20.23 10.44 -19.52
N CYS A 246 20.42 10.04 -20.79
CA CYS A 246 20.23 8.66 -21.23
C CYS A 246 21.43 7.74 -20.92
N PHE A 247 21.84 7.67 -19.64
CA PHE A 247 22.99 6.85 -19.24
C PHE A 247 22.70 5.85 -18.14
N SER A 248 21.56 5.93 -17.45
CA SER A 248 21.26 5.04 -16.32
C SER A 248 19.94 4.29 -16.44
N ARG A 249 19.90 3.10 -15.82
CA ARG A 249 18.71 2.27 -15.68
C ARG A 249 18.70 1.54 -14.35
N TYR A 250 17.50 1.24 -13.86
CA TYR A 250 17.33 0.30 -12.75
C TYR A 250 17.63 -1.12 -13.22
N CYS A 251 18.54 -1.78 -12.50
CA CYS A 251 19.10 -3.07 -12.81
C CYS A 251 18.41 -4.17 -11.99
N GLY A 252 17.89 -5.18 -12.67
CA GLY A 252 17.15 -6.28 -12.04
C GLY A 252 18.07 -7.43 -11.64
N ASN A 253 17.63 -8.23 -10.66
CA ASN A 253 18.40 -9.37 -10.15
C ASN A 253 18.33 -10.64 -11.02
N GLY A 254 17.81 -10.52 -12.26
CA GLY A 254 17.76 -11.62 -13.23
C GLY A 254 19.13 -12.25 -13.45
N ARG A 255 19.18 -13.58 -13.43
CA ARG A 255 20.39 -14.39 -13.62
C ARG A 255 20.29 -15.20 -14.88
#